data_AF-A8S454-F1
#
_entry.id   AF-A8S454-F1
#
_cell.length_a   1.000
_cell.length_b   1.000
_cell.length_c   1.000
_cell.angle_alpha   90.00
_cell.angle_beta   90.00
_cell.angle_gamma   90.00
#
_symmetry.space_group_name_H-M   'P 1'
#
loop_
_entity.id
_entity.type
_entity.pdbx_description
1 polymer ?
#
loop_
_entity_poly.entity_id
_entity_poly.type
_entity_poly.pdbx_seq_one_letter_code
_entity_poly.pdbx_strand_id
1 'polypeptide(L)'
;MVELLPVNRLDIKEKMEKRSGIMRYKISQKDYDKIEELVKCALSAYNKAEAKNYIQQISYVPYNLAGAANNILGELISAIETASGQVQDKERLKYFAEISLYKLKSFIEEDAPND
;
A
#
# COMPACT_ATOMS: atom_id res chain seq x y z
N MET A 1 34.99 28.34 -22.95
CA MET A 1 33.58 28.23 -23.38
C MET A 1 33.08 26.87 -22.92
N VAL A 2 32.07 26.82 -22.07
CA VAL A 2 31.43 25.56 -21.67
C VAL A 2 30.13 25.47 -22.49
N GLU A 3 30.07 24.56 -23.44
CA GLU A 3 28.84 24.28 -24.19
C GLU A 3 27.85 23.56 -23.26
N LEU A 4 26.75 24.23 -22.96
CA LEU A 4 25.59 23.62 -22.34
C LEU A 4 24.89 22.75 -23.39
N LEU A 5 25.06 21.43 -23.28
CA LEU A 5 24.33 20.48 -24.12
C LEU A 5 22.81 20.63 -23.89
N PRO A 6 21.99 20.63 -24.95
CA PRO A 6 20.54 20.75 -24.81
C PRO A 6 19.98 19.48 -24.15
N VAL A 7 19.46 19.63 -22.92
CA VAL A 7 18.71 18.56 -22.25
C VAL A 7 17.49 18.22 -23.11
N ASN A 8 17.41 16.98 -23.56
CA ASN A 8 16.41 16.53 -24.51
C ASN A 8 15.00 16.75 -23.93
N ARG A 9 14.18 17.58 -24.58
CA ARG A 9 12.83 17.94 -24.09
C ARG A 9 11.91 16.72 -23.97
N LEU A 10 12.20 15.65 -24.73
CA LEU A 10 11.53 14.35 -24.62
C LEU A 10 11.89 13.62 -23.32
N ASP A 11 13.16 13.60 -22.91
CA ASP A 11 13.58 12.98 -21.63
C ASP A 11 12.94 13.67 -20.43
N ILE A 12 12.75 15.00 -20.52
CA ILE A 12 12.06 15.76 -19.48
C ILE A 12 10.57 15.45 -19.50
N LYS A 13 9.91 15.37 -20.66
CA LYS A 13 8.49 14.98 -20.76
C LYS A 13 8.26 13.57 -20.26
N GLU A 14 9.07 12.59 -20.63
CA GLU A 14 8.92 11.21 -20.16
C GLU A 14 9.17 11.09 -18.64
N LYS A 15 10.15 11.83 -18.10
CA LYS A 15 10.34 11.97 -16.64
C LYS A 15 9.20 12.70 -15.95
N MET A 16 8.60 13.71 -16.58
CA MET A 16 7.46 14.48 -16.06
C MET A 16 6.15 13.68 -16.14
N GLU A 17 6.00 12.81 -17.15
CA GLU A 17 4.84 11.94 -17.36
C GLU A 17 4.89 10.72 -16.44
N LYS A 18 6.10 10.18 -16.16
CA LYS A 18 6.35 9.29 -15.01
C LYS A 18 6.14 9.97 -13.65
N ARG A 19 6.24 11.31 -13.57
CA ARG A 19 5.95 12.12 -12.36
C ARG A 19 4.50 12.60 -12.28
N SER A 20 3.76 12.57 -13.39
CA SER A 20 2.30 12.64 -13.42
C SER A 20 1.80 11.31 -12.90
N GLY A 21 1.77 11.19 -11.58
CA GLY A 21 1.42 9.97 -10.89
C GLY A 21 0.09 9.42 -11.39
N ILE A 22 0.14 8.39 -12.25
CA ILE A 22 -1.06 7.74 -12.74
C ILE A 22 -1.79 7.20 -11.52
N MET A 23 -3.01 7.69 -11.32
CA MET A 23 -3.89 7.24 -10.26
C MET A 23 -4.24 5.77 -10.52
N ARG A 24 -3.95 4.89 -9.55
CA ARG A 24 -4.21 3.46 -9.66
C ARG A 24 -5.48 3.12 -8.89
N TYR A 25 -6.36 2.34 -9.51
CA TYR A 25 -7.58 1.83 -8.86
C TYR A 25 -7.48 0.35 -8.47
N LYS A 26 -6.35 -0.28 -8.82
CA LYS A 26 -6.02 -1.67 -8.57
C LYS A 26 -4.63 -1.74 -7.92
N ILE A 27 -4.37 -2.82 -7.21
CA ILE A 27 -3.09 -3.08 -6.53
C ILE A 27 -2.31 -4.16 -7.30
N SER A 28 -0.99 -4.01 -7.43
CA SER A 28 -0.20 -5.12 -7.99
C SER A 28 -0.14 -6.28 -7.00
N GLN A 29 0.06 -7.51 -7.48
CA GLN A 29 0.29 -8.66 -6.59
C GLN A 29 1.46 -8.40 -5.64
N LYS A 30 2.55 -7.79 -6.14
CA LYS A 30 3.73 -7.44 -5.34
C LYS A 30 3.42 -6.46 -4.21
N ASP A 31 2.63 -5.42 -4.49
CA ASP A 31 2.23 -4.44 -3.48
C ASP A 31 1.33 -5.11 -2.43
N TYR A 32 0.40 -5.97 -2.87
CA TYR A 32 -0.46 -6.74 -1.97
C TYR A 32 0.35 -7.65 -1.04
N ASP A 33 1.26 -8.45 -1.58
CA ASP A 33 2.12 -9.36 -0.80
C ASP A 33 2.91 -8.58 0.25
N LYS A 34 3.43 -7.40 -0.14
CA LYS A 34 4.16 -6.55 0.79
C LYS A 34 3.28 -5.99 1.90
N ILE A 35 2.06 -5.58 1.58
CA ILE A 35 1.08 -5.16 2.59
C ILE A 35 0.78 -6.31 3.52
N GLU A 36 0.51 -7.52 3.01
CA GLU A 36 0.22 -8.71 3.82
C GLU A 36 1.34 -9.01 4.84
N GLU A 37 2.60 -8.95 4.43
CA GLU A 37 3.74 -9.09 5.34
C GLU A 37 3.71 -8.04 6.46
N LEU A 38 3.53 -6.77 6.10
CA LEU A 38 3.53 -5.66 7.05
C LEU A 38 2.34 -5.76 8.02
N VAL A 39 1.18 -6.22 7.57
CA VAL A 39 0.02 -6.51 8.43
C VAL A 39 0.37 -7.56 9.47
N LYS A 40 0.98 -8.69 9.05
CA LYS A 40 1.40 -9.75 9.97
C LYS A 40 2.38 -9.24 11.03
N CYS A 41 3.35 -8.42 10.61
CA CYS A 41 4.29 -7.77 11.54
C CYS A 41 3.59 -6.83 12.52
N ALA A 42 2.69 -5.96 12.04
CA ALA A 42 1.97 -5.00 12.87
C ALA A 42 1.04 -5.65 13.90
N LEU A 43 0.35 -6.73 13.53
CA LEU A 43 -0.53 -7.48 14.44
C LEU A 43 0.26 -8.29 15.49
N SER A 44 1.46 -8.73 15.14
CA SER A 44 2.36 -9.47 16.02
C SER A 44 3.22 -8.58 16.92
N ALA A 45 3.34 -7.29 16.59
CA ALA A 45 4.12 -6.32 17.36
C ALA A 45 3.71 -6.30 18.85
N TYR A 46 4.71 -6.20 19.72
CA TYR A 46 4.49 -6.27 21.16
C TYR A 46 3.79 -5.02 21.69
N ASN A 47 4.11 -3.85 21.10
CA ASN A 47 3.56 -2.56 21.51
C ASN A 47 3.15 -1.71 20.31
N LYS A 48 2.37 -0.65 20.57
CA LYS A 48 1.86 0.23 19.51
C LYS A 48 2.94 1.03 18.79
N ALA A 49 4.07 1.34 19.46
CA ALA A 49 5.15 2.08 18.83
C ALA A 49 5.85 1.24 17.75
N GLU A 50 6.11 -0.03 18.05
CA GLU A 50 6.64 -0.99 17.08
C GLU A 50 5.65 -1.20 15.92
N ALA A 51 4.37 -1.41 16.22
CA ALA A 51 3.33 -1.59 15.19
C ALA A 51 3.24 -0.40 14.23
N LYS A 52 3.36 0.83 14.76
CA LYS A 52 3.29 2.07 13.98
C LYS A 52 4.34 2.12 12.86
N ASN A 53 5.53 1.57 13.08
CA ASN A 53 6.58 1.53 12.06
C ASN A 53 6.17 0.70 10.84
N TYR A 54 5.44 -0.40 11.04
CA TYR A 54 4.91 -1.22 9.94
C TYR A 54 3.70 -0.56 9.28
N ILE A 55 2.78 0.01 10.07
CA ILE A 55 1.57 0.68 9.56
C ILE A 55 1.93 1.88 8.68
N GLN A 56 2.95 2.66 9.05
CA GLN A 56 3.43 3.75 8.22
C GLN A 56 3.94 3.26 6.87
N GLN A 57 4.65 2.13 6.81
CA GLN A 57 5.11 1.56 5.55
C GLN A 57 3.95 1.14 4.65
N ILE A 58 2.89 0.53 5.20
CA ILE A 58 1.68 0.12 4.44
C ILE A 58 1.11 1.29 3.64
N SER A 59 1.06 2.48 4.23
CA SER A 59 0.50 3.69 3.59
C SER A 59 1.28 4.15 2.36
N TYR A 60 2.55 3.76 2.24
CA TYR A 60 3.42 4.16 1.12
C TYR A 60 3.64 3.04 0.09
N VAL A 61 3.23 1.80 0.38
CA VAL A 61 3.42 0.68 -0.55
C VAL A 61 2.67 0.91 -1.87
N PRO A 62 1.34 1.14 -1.88
CA PRO A 62 0.61 1.31 -3.12
C PRO A 62 0.59 2.79 -3.52
N TYR A 63 1.62 3.23 -4.23
CA TYR A 63 1.75 4.61 -4.70
C TYR A 63 0.57 5.02 -5.60
N ASN A 64 -0.07 6.16 -5.26
CA ASN A 64 -1.25 6.73 -5.94
C ASN A 64 -2.47 5.81 -6.03
N LEU A 65 -2.66 4.90 -5.07
CA LEU A 65 -3.90 4.14 -4.99
C LEU A 65 -5.08 5.06 -4.68
N ALA A 66 -6.18 4.86 -5.39
CA ALA A 66 -7.39 5.67 -5.25
C ALA A 66 -8.67 4.83 -5.35
N GLY A 67 -9.80 5.50 -5.16
CA GLY A 67 -11.12 4.88 -5.23
C GLY A 67 -11.34 3.83 -4.13
N ALA A 68 -12.13 2.81 -4.45
CA ALA A 68 -12.53 1.80 -3.49
C ALA A 68 -11.35 1.04 -2.86
N ALA A 69 -10.31 0.73 -3.65
CA ALA A 69 -9.11 0.06 -3.14
C ALA A 69 -8.43 0.88 -2.03
N ASN A 70 -8.32 2.20 -2.20
CA ASN A 70 -7.75 3.09 -1.19
C ASN A 70 -8.63 3.22 0.06
N ASN A 71 -9.95 3.19 -0.10
CA ASN A 71 -10.87 3.17 1.05
C ASN A 71 -10.70 1.90 1.88
N ILE A 72 -10.60 0.74 1.23
CA ILE A 72 -10.35 -0.54 1.90
C ILE A 72 -8.97 -0.58 2.56
N LEU A 73 -7.95 0.02 1.92
CA LEU A 73 -6.64 0.18 2.55
C LEU A 73 -6.72 1.03 3.83
N GLY A 74 -7.52 2.10 3.82
CA GLY A 74 -7.81 2.91 5.01
C GLY A 74 -8.52 2.11 6.12
N GLU A 75 -9.54 1.32 5.77
CA GLU A 75 -10.20 0.39 6.71
C GLU A 75 -9.20 -0.58 7.35
N LEU A 76 -8.34 -1.17 6.53
CA LEU A 76 -7.29 -2.09 6.96
C LEU A 76 -6.33 -1.40 7.94
N ILE A 77 -5.83 -0.21 7.62
CA ILE A 77 -4.94 0.56 8.49
C ILE A 77 -5.59 0.81 9.85
N SER A 78 -6.82 1.33 9.90
CA SER A 78 -7.53 1.58 11.16
C SER A 78 -7.79 0.31 11.98
N ALA A 79 -8.09 -0.82 11.31
CA ALA A 79 -8.28 -2.10 11.99
C ALA A 79 -6.97 -2.58 12.65
N ILE A 80 -5.82 -2.44 11.98
CA ILE A 80 -4.52 -2.84 12.53
C ILE A 80 -4.08 -1.89 13.66
N GLU A 81 -4.31 -0.58 13.53
CA GLU A 81 -4.06 0.38 14.61
C GLU A 81 -4.83 0.03 15.90
N THR A 82 -6.05 -0.48 15.72
CA THR A 82 -6.90 -0.95 16.82
C THR A 82 -6.42 -2.27 17.41
N ALA A 83 -6.03 -3.23 16.57
CA ALA A 83 -5.65 -4.59 16.96
C ALA A 83 -4.20 -4.74 17.46
N SER A 84 -3.33 -3.74 17.20
CA SER A 84 -1.89 -3.81 17.47
C SER A 84 -1.51 -3.56 18.94
N GLY A 85 -0.37 -4.13 19.33
CA GLY A 85 0.15 -4.07 20.70
C GLY A 85 -0.58 -5.02 21.66
N GLN A 86 -0.56 -4.68 22.95
CA GLN A 86 -1.30 -5.38 24.00
C GLN A 86 -2.69 -4.74 24.15
N VAL A 87 -3.69 -5.36 23.54
CA VAL A 87 -5.08 -4.92 23.59
C VAL A 87 -5.97 -6.06 24.06
N GLN A 88 -7.07 -5.70 24.73
CA GLN A 88 -8.12 -6.65 25.06
C GLN A 88 -8.80 -7.14 23.77
N ASP A 89 -9.25 -8.40 23.77
CA ASP A 89 -10.00 -9.00 22.65
C ASP A 89 -9.25 -9.00 21.31
N LYS A 90 -7.92 -9.20 21.41
CA LYS A 90 -6.98 -9.09 20.28
C LYS A 90 -7.35 -9.99 19.11
N GLU A 91 -7.80 -11.21 19.36
CA GLU A 91 -8.14 -12.15 18.29
C GLU A 91 -9.36 -11.69 17.47
N ARG A 92 -10.39 -11.13 18.13
CA ARG A 92 -11.52 -10.53 17.41
C ARG A 92 -11.10 -9.31 16.60
N LEU A 93 -10.20 -8.49 17.13
CA LEU A 93 -9.70 -7.30 16.42
C LEU A 93 -8.83 -7.68 15.23
N LYS A 94 -7.98 -8.71 15.36
CA LYS A 94 -7.22 -9.29 14.24
C LYS A 94 -8.13 -9.78 13.13
N TYR A 95 -9.20 -10.49 13.48
CA TYR A 95 -10.18 -10.97 12.50
C TYR A 95 -10.76 -9.83 11.63
N PHE A 96 -11.05 -8.66 12.19
CA PHE A 96 -11.51 -7.51 11.40
C PHE A 96 -10.42 -6.93 10.48
N ALA A 97 -9.16 -6.95 10.91
CA ALA A 97 -8.04 -6.58 10.05
C ALA A 97 -7.89 -7.59 8.89
N GLU A 98 -8.00 -8.88 9.16
CA GLU A 98 -7.94 -9.94 8.15
C GLU A 98 -9.08 -9.86 7.13
N ILE A 99 -10.31 -9.53 7.57
CA ILE A 99 -11.42 -9.23 6.64
C ILE A 99 -11.04 -8.09 5.70
N SER A 100 -10.49 -7.01 6.23
CA SER A 100 -10.13 -5.83 5.43
C SER A 100 -9.00 -6.16 4.44
N LEU A 101 -8.03 -6.98 4.84
CA LEU A 101 -6.97 -7.49 3.97
C LEU A 101 -7.55 -8.40 2.86
N TYR A 102 -8.49 -9.28 3.21
CA TYR A 102 -9.18 -10.13 2.24
C TYR A 102 -9.97 -9.31 1.21
N LYS A 103 -10.68 -8.26 1.64
CA LYS A 103 -11.36 -7.33 0.71
C LYS A 103 -10.37 -6.66 -0.24
N LEU A 104 -9.19 -6.27 0.25
CA LEU A 104 -8.16 -5.63 -0.57
C LEU A 104 -7.67 -6.55 -1.69
N LYS A 105 -7.65 -7.87 -1.44
CA LYS A 105 -7.27 -8.89 -2.43
C LYS A 105 -8.12 -8.84 -3.70
N SER A 106 -9.40 -8.47 -3.60
CA SER A 106 -10.30 -8.34 -4.76
C SER A 106 -9.93 -7.19 -5.70
N PHE A 107 -8.98 -6.34 -5.32
CA PHE A 107 -8.47 -5.25 -6.14
C PHE A 107 -7.12 -5.56 -6.80
N ILE A 108 -6.61 -6.79 -6.68
CA ILE A 108 -5.37 -7.18 -7.37
C ILE A 108 -5.59 -7.06 -8.88
N GLU A 109 -4.60 -6.49 -9.58
CA GLU A 109 -4.55 -6.45 -11.04
C GLU A 109 -4.58 -7.88 -11.57
N GLU A 110 -5.61 -8.23 -12.34
CA GLU A 110 -5.64 -9.48 -13.07
C GLU A 110 -4.66 -9.36 -14.23
N ASP A 111 -3.74 -10.33 -14.36
CA ASP A 111 -2.97 -10.47 -15.58
C ASP A 111 -3.98 -10.67 -16.72
N ALA A 112 -3.98 -9.76 -17.70
CA ALA A 112 -4.82 -9.94 -18.88
C ALA A 112 -4.51 -11.32 -19.48
N PRO A 113 -5.52 -12.13 -19.82
CA PRO A 113 -5.27 -13.38 -20.51
C PRO A 113 -4.51 -13.06 -21.80
N ASN A 114 -3.34 -13.68 -21.97
CA ASN A 114 -2.64 -13.64 -23.24
C ASN A 114 -3.47 -14.45 -24.23
N ASP A 115 -4.28 -13.76 -25.05
CA ASP A 115 -4.96 -14.34 -26.21
C ASP A 115 -3.96 -14.73 -27.32
#